data_AF-G8LUP5-F1
#
_entry.id   AF-G8LUP5-F1
#
_cell.length_a   1.000
_cell.length_b   1.000
_cell.length_c   1.000
_cell.angle_alpha   90.00
_cell.angle_beta   90.00
_cell.angle_gamma   90.00
#
_symmetry.space_group_name_H-M   'P 1'
#
loop_
_entity.id
_entity.type
_entity.pdbx_description
1 polymer ?
#
loop_
_entity_poly.entity_id
_entity_poly.type
_entity_poly.pdbx_seq_one_letter_code
_entity_poly.pdbx_strand_id
1 'polypeptide(L)'
;MNSKNSRSCSNCLKGTVITINNDILCIEKGVVSQDYVCSKHRFMPEFSSLKRRINTCLDCENFIVYDTSKIEEKAYGICQLFTVRKYDGKKKNACSKFVKRSKLEVS
;
A
#
# COMPACT_ATOMS: atom_id res chain seq x y z
N MET A 1 -27.14 -14.35 -5.96
CA MET A 1 -26.60 -14.99 -7.17
C MET A 1 -25.08 -14.96 -7.06
N ASN A 2 -24.44 -16.11 -6.81
CA ASN A 2 -22.98 -16.22 -6.66
C ASN A 2 -22.31 -15.97 -8.01
N SER A 3 -21.65 -14.82 -8.19
CA SER A 3 -20.73 -14.57 -9.29
C SER A 3 -19.52 -15.50 -9.15
N LYS A 4 -19.60 -16.70 -9.75
CA LYS A 4 -18.44 -17.54 -9.98
C LYS A 4 -17.58 -16.80 -11.00
N ASN A 5 -16.50 -16.16 -10.57
CA ASN A 5 -15.53 -15.52 -11.47
C ASN A 5 -15.15 -16.51 -12.57
N SER A 6 -15.62 -16.26 -13.80
CA SER A 6 -15.25 -17.07 -14.96
C SER A 6 -13.75 -16.96 -15.15
N ARG A 7 -13.08 -18.10 -15.37
CA ARG A 7 -11.65 -18.11 -15.66
C ARG A 7 -11.46 -17.42 -17.00
N SER A 8 -10.54 -16.47 -17.08
CA SER A 8 -10.14 -15.86 -18.34
C SER A 8 -8.73 -15.30 -18.23
N CYS A 9 -8.08 -15.01 -19.36
CA CYS A 9 -6.76 -14.39 -19.37
C CYS A 9 -6.80 -13.00 -18.72
N SER A 10 -7.98 -12.38 -18.57
CA SER A 10 -8.15 -11.07 -17.92
C SER A 10 -7.86 -11.10 -16.42
N ASN A 11 -8.13 -12.24 -15.78
CA ASN A 11 -7.85 -12.48 -14.38
C ASN A 11 -6.69 -13.47 -14.19
N CYS A 12 -5.85 -13.65 -15.21
CA CYS A 12 -4.72 -14.56 -15.18
C CYS A 12 -3.42 -13.81 -14.85
N LEU A 13 -2.58 -14.38 -14.00
CA LEU A 13 -1.22 -13.87 -13.68
C LEU A 13 -0.33 -13.70 -14.92
N LYS A 14 -0.65 -14.40 -16.01
CA LYS A 14 0.12 -14.41 -17.27
C LYS A 14 -0.49 -13.52 -18.35
N GLY A 15 -1.60 -12.85 -18.06
CA GLY A 15 -2.29 -11.96 -18.98
C GLY A 15 -1.96 -10.52 -18.64
N THR A 16 -1.59 -9.73 -19.64
CA THR A 16 -1.46 -8.27 -19.53
C THR A 16 -2.49 -7.63 -20.43
N VAL A 17 -3.35 -6.77 -19.88
CA VAL A 17 -4.34 -6.02 -20.68
C VAL A 17 -3.61 -5.04 -21.58
N ILE A 18 -3.93 -5.05 -22.88
CA ILE A 18 -3.43 -4.06 -23.83
C ILE A 18 -4.33 -2.83 -23.70
N THR A 19 -3.75 -1.63 -23.52
CA THR A 19 -4.56 -0.42 -23.26
C THR A 19 -5.18 0.20 -24.51
N ILE A 20 -4.81 -0.30 -25.69
CA ILE A 20 -5.23 0.24 -26.99
C ILE A 20 -6.49 -0.48 -27.49
N ASN A 21 -6.56 -1.80 -27.29
CA ASN A 21 -7.68 -2.66 -27.66
C ASN A 21 -8.03 -3.53 -26.44
N ASN A 22 -9.28 -3.95 -26.28
CA ASN A 22 -9.73 -4.84 -25.19
C ASN A 22 -9.15 -6.28 -25.24
N ASP A 23 -8.01 -6.44 -25.91
CA ASP A 23 -7.26 -7.67 -26.02
C ASP A 23 -6.28 -7.82 -24.84
N ILE A 24 -5.85 -9.06 -24.65
CA ILE A 24 -4.92 -9.46 -23.61
C ILE A 24 -3.69 -10.05 -24.27
N LEU A 25 -2.53 -9.58 -23.87
CA LEU A 25 -1.27 -10.24 -24.17
C LEU A 25 -1.07 -11.42 -23.20
N CYS A 26 -1.36 -12.62 -23.67
CA CYS A 26 -1.09 -13.87 -22.95
C CYS A 26 0.35 -14.34 -23.23
N ILE A 27 1.14 -14.57 -22.18
CA ILE A 27 2.52 -15.05 -22.32
C ILE A 27 2.63 -16.36 -23.11
N GLU A 28 1.61 -17.23 -23.06
CA GLU A 28 1.66 -18.54 -23.71
C GLU A 28 1.18 -18.53 -25.18
N LYS A 29 0.34 -17.56 -25.57
CA LYS A 29 -0.38 -17.58 -26.85
C LYS A 29 -0.29 -16.29 -27.65
N GLY A 30 0.27 -15.22 -27.08
CA GLY A 30 0.27 -13.89 -27.69
C GLY A 30 -1.02 -13.13 -27.44
N VAL A 31 -1.46 -12.33 -28.42
CA VAL A 31 -2.67 -11.51 -28.30
C VAL A 31 -3.92 -12.38 -28.38
N VAL A 32 -4.77 -12.30 -27.37
CA VAL A 32 -6.02 -13.07 -27.24
C VAL A 32 -7.17 -12.17 -26.78
N SER A 33 -8.40 -12.60 -26.99
CA SER A 33 -9.58 -11.89 -26.50
C SER A 33 -9.69 -11.95 -24.97
N GLN A 34 -10.49 -11.04 -24.40
CA GLN A 34 -10.69 -10.95 -22.95
C GLN A 34 -11.26 -12.23 -22.32
N ASP A 35 -12.08 -12.97 -23.08
CA ASP A 35 -12.75 -14.19 -22.66
C ASP A 35 -11.92 -15.47 -22.88
N TYR A 36 -10.74 -15.35 -23.50
CA TYR A 36 -9.87 -16.50 -23.77
C TYR A 36 -9.32 -17.08 -22.46
N VAL A 37 -9.23 -18.41 -22.37
CA VAL A 37 -8.66 -19.12 -21.21
C VAL A 37 -7.42 -19.91 -21.62
N CYS A 38 -6.25 -19.55 -21.08
CA CYS A 38 -5.02 -20.31 -21.35
C CYS A 38 -4.99 -21.66 -20.62
N SER A 39 -4.32 -22.65 -21.23
CA SER A 39 -4.27 -24.03 -20.73
C SER A 39 -3.71 -24.14 -19.31
N LYS A 40 -2.80 -23.25 -18.91
CA LYS A 40 -2.24 -23.19 -17.55
C LYS A 40 -2.68 -21.92 -16.82
N HIS A 41 -3.99 -21.62 -16.84
CA HIS A 41 -4.57 -20.47 -16.14
C HIS A 41 -4.17 -20.46 -14.66
N ARG A 42 -3.77 -19.29 -14.16
CA ARG A 42 -3.50 -19.03 -12.74
C ARG A 42 -4.13 -17.71 -12.40
N PHE A 43 -5.02 -17.67 -11.42
CA PHE A 43 -5.62 -16.41 -10.99
C PHE A 43 -4.54 -15.41 -10.58
N MET A 44 -4.68 -14.17 -11.05
CA MET A 44 -3.89 -13.06 -10.53
C MET A 44 -4.26 -12.91 -9.06
N PRO A 45 -3.30 -13.04 -8.13
CA PRO A 45 -3.58 -12.82 -6.72
C PRO A 45 -4.10 -11.40 -6.58
N GLU A 46 -5.18 -11.21 -5.82
CA GLU A 46 -5.61 -9.86 -5.46
C GLU A 46 -4.41 -9.20 -4.79
N PHE A 47 -3.81 -8.20 -5.45
CA PHE A 47 -2.93 -7.27 -4.79
C PHE A 47 -3.80 -6.43 -3.87
N SER A 48 -4.26 -7.02 -2.77
CA SER A 48 -4.92 -6.33 -1.68
C SER A 48 -3.89 -5.35 -1.13
N SER A 49 -3.83 -4.17 -1.73
CA SER A 49 -3.16 -2.97 -1.24
C SER A 49 -2.01 -3.28 -0.29
N LEU A 50 -0.89 -3.78 -0.81
CA LEU A 50 0.35 -3.94 -0.03
C LEU A 50 1.00 -2.56 0.26
N LYS A 51 0.18 -1.50 0.38
CA LYS A 51 0.46 -0.40 1.30
C LYS A 51 0.37 -0.98 2.71
N ARG A 52 1.37 -1.80 3.09
CA ARG A 52 1.72 -1.94 4.51
C ARG A 52 1.82 -0.50 5.01
N ARG A 53 0.88 -0.07 5.86
CA ARG A 53 1.01 1.22 6.54
C ARG A 53 2.26 1.09 7.40
N ILE A 54 3.40 1.53 6.86
CA ILE A 54 4.65 1.55 7.59
C ILE A 54 4.42 2.58 8.68
N ASN A 55 4.30 2.11 9.92
CA ASN A 55 4.18 3.02 11.06
C ASN A 55 5.48 3.81 11.15
N THR A 56 5.33 5.13 11.22
CA THR A 56 6.45 6.06 11.32
C THR A 56 6.60 6.54 12.76
N CYS A 57 7.67 7.26 13.06
CA CYS A 57 7.81 7.91 14.36
C CYS A 57 6.67 8.89 14.64
N LEU A 58 6.08 9.52 13.62
CA LEU A 58 4.94 10.41 13.78
C LEU A 58 3.70 9.72 14.39
N ASP A 59 3.53 8.42 14.11
CA ASP A 59 2.43 7.61 14.64
C ASP A 59 2.68 7.13 16.08
N CYS A 60 3.82 7.48 16.68
CA CYS A 60 4.25 6.98 17.99
C CYS A 60 3.89 7.95 19.12
N GLU A 61 3.39 7.45 20.25
CA GLU A 61 3.13 8.27 21.45
C GLU A 61 4.40 8.90 22.02
N ASN A 62 5.53 8.20 21.89
CA ASN A 62 6.84 8.66 22.35
C ASN A 62 7.47 9.75 21.46
N PHE A 63 6.80 10.16 20.37
CA PHE A 63 7.27 11.21 19.49
C PHE A 63 6.56 12.53 19.80
N ILE A 64 7.34 13.51 20.23
CA ILE A 64 6.86 14.84 20.61
C ILE A 64 7.04 15.75 19.40
N VAL A 65 5.93 16.20 18.82
CA VAL A 65 5.90 17.10 17.67
C VAL A 65 6.06 18.53 18.17
N TYR A 66 6.86 19.35 17.47
CA TYR A 66 6.92 20.78 17.73
C TYR A 66 5.73 21.47 17.07
N ASP A 67 4.91 22.17 17.85
CA ASP A 67 3.76 22.90 17.32
C ASP A 67 4.23 24.23 16.70
N THR A 68 4.61 24.14 15.45
CA THR A 68 4.96 25.30 14.62
C THR A 68 3.78 25.61 13.71
N SER A 69 3.48 26.90 13.56
CA SER A 69 2.35 27.41 12.78
C SER A 69 2.35 26.97 11.30
N LYS A 70 3.46 26.42 10.81
CA LYS A 70 3.61 25.89 9.45
C LYS A 70 3.26 24.40 9.41
N ILE A 71 2.32 24.05 8.52
CA ILE A 71 1.80 22.69 8.33
C ILE A 71 2.91 21.69 7.97
N GLU A 72 3.94 22.12 7.24
CA GLU A 72 5.08 21.29 6.84
C GLU A 72 5.98 20.92 8.01
N GLU A 73 6.05 21.78 9.04
CA GLU A 73 6.88 21.56 10.22
C GLU A 73 6.17 20.68 11.28
N LYS A 74 4.87 20.39 11.14
CA LYS A 74 4.10 19.47 12.00
C LYS A 74 4.59 18.01 11.96
N ALA A 75 5.53 17.69 11.08
CA ALA A 75 6.19 16.38 11.05
C ALA A 75 7.49 16.34 11.88
N TYR A 76 8.02 17.50 12.28
CA TYR A 76 9.29 17.56 13.00
C TYR A 76 9.09 17.49 14.50
N GLY A 77 9.98 16.74 15.15
CA GLY A 77 9.88 16.47 16.56
C GLY A 77 11.11 15.76 17.10
N ILE A 78 10.97 15.24 18.31
CA ILE A 78 12.00 14.44 18.98
C ILE A 78 11.37 13.15 19.51
N CYS A 79 12.20 12.12 19.71
CA CYS A 79 11.77 10.91 20.40
C CYS A 79 12.32 10.91 21.81
N GLN A 80 11.42 10.99 22.79
CA GLN A 80 11.78 11.06 24.20
C GLN A 80 12.63 9.88 24.71
N LEU A 81 12.61 8.75 23.99
CA LEU A 81 13.34 7.54 24.37
C LEU A 81 14.74 7.40 23.75
N PHE A 82 14.99 8.03 22.59
CA PHE A 82 16.21 7.74 21.81
C PHE A 82 17.03 8.97 21.46
N THR A 83 16.40 10.13 21.26
CA THR A 83 17.16 11.31 20.83
C THR A 83 16.47 12.61 21.19
N VAL A 84 17.29 13.54 21.68
CA VAL A 84 16.93 14.94 21.89
C VAL A 84 17.08 15.80 20.63
N ARG A 85 17.55 15.22 19.50
CA ARG A 85 17.77 15.97 18.25
C ARG A 85 16.48 16.04 17.43
N LYS A 86 16.16 17.23 16.88
CA LYS A 86 15.02 17.44 15.97
C LYS A 86 15.18 16.61 14.69
N TYR A 87 14.15 15.85 14.33
CA TYR A 87 14.09 15.13 13.06
C TYR A 87 12.66 15.02 12.52
N ASP A 88 12.53 14.68 11.23
CA ASP A 88 11.25 14.47 10.56
C ASP A 88 10.70 13.07 10.89
N GLY A 89 9.60 13.03 11.64
CA GLY A 89 8.93 11.83 12.10
C GLY A 89 8.23 11.04 11.00
N LYS A 90 7.93 11.64 9.84
CA LYS A 90 7.34 10.92 8.69
C LYS A 90 8.37 10.11 7.91
N LYS A 91 9.61 10.59 7.87
CA LYS A 91 10.70 9.91 7.13
C LYS A 91 11.34 8.77 7.91
N LYS A 92 11.12 8.71 9.22
CA LYS A 92 11.74 7.72 10.10
C LYS A 92 10.75 6.61 10.47
N ASN A 93 11.12 5.37 10.19
CA ASN A 93 10.32 4.20 10.56
C ASN A 93 10.24 4.05 12.09
N ALA A 94 9.13 3.48 12.55
CA ALA A 94 8.93 3.11 13.95
C ALA A 94 10.03 2.16 14.46
N CYS A 95 10.48 2.41 15.69
CA CYS A 95 11.49 1.58 16.38
C CYS A 95 10.84 0.43 17.15
N SER A 96 11.65 -0.41 17.80
CA SER A 96 11.18 -1.54 18.64
C SER A 96 10.40 -1.12 19.89
N LYS A 97 10.43 0.17 20.28
CA LYS A 97 9.65 0.73 21.40
C LYS A 97 8.44 1.55 20.92
N PHE A 98 7.97 1.25 19.71
CA PHE A 98 6.81 1.93 19.14
C PHE A 98 5.53 1.64 19.94
N VAL A 99 4.81 2.72 20.26
CA VAL A 99 3.48 2.68 20.86
C VAL A 99 2.58 3.55 19.99
N LYS A 100 1.54 2.95 19.40
CA LYS A 100 0.68 3.64 18.45
C LYS A 100 -0.13 4.72 19.16
N ARG A 101 -0.06 5.96 18.68
CA ARG A 101 -0.86 7.06 19.21
C ARG A 101 -2.34 6.80 18.99
N SER A 102 -3.08 6.77 20.09
CA SER A 102 -4.55 6.75 20.08
C SER A 102 -5.05 8.12 19.60
N LYS A 103 -5.75 8.16 18.46
CA LYS A 103 -6.51 9.36 18.09
C LYS A 103 -7.72 9.43 19.02
N LEU A 104 -7.72 10.40 19.93
CA LEU A 104 -8.97 10.82 20.56
C LEU A 104 -9.77 11.53 19.48
N GLU A 105 -10.76 10.84 18.92
CA GLU A 105 -11.82 11.49 18.16
C GLU A 105 -12.65 12.27 19.19
N VAL A 106 -12.39 13.57 19.30
CA VAL A 106 -13.29 14.46 20.04
C VAL A 106 -14.53 14.61 19.14
N SER A 107 -15.62 13.97 19.55
CA SER A 107 -16.96 14.09 18.93
C SER A 107 -17.56 15.47 19.21
#